data_AF-A0A4Y2H8S4-F1
#
_entry.id   AF-A0A4Y2H8S4-F1
#
_cell.length_a   1.000
_cell.length_b   1.000
_cell.length_c   1.000
_cell.angle_alpha   90.00
_cell.angle_beta   90.00
_cell.angle_gamma   90.00
#
_symmetry.space_group_name_H-M   'P 1'
#
loop_
_entity.id
_entity.type
_entity.pdbx_description
1 polymer ?
#
loop_
_entity_poly.entity_id
_entity_poly.type
_entity_poly.pdbx_seq_one_letter_code
_entity_poly.pdbx_strand_id
1 'polypeptide(L)'
;MNIDILVTIIIIVFDGYSDYTKNIKVAEQRRRITKISSSSDILFDRFMTVPTNKQQFLANTHNKSRFISMLSQKLKGADIFVKQANNDADVLIIETSLEKFNTNTTILVGEDVDLLIILTARTPTDRIIYFFKSGKDQIETKMYSSQSLTSYPKCQAHILFLHAITGCDTTFQKR
;
A
#
# COMPACT_ATOMS: atom_id res chain seq x y z
N MET A 1 20.28 -6.58 10.84
CA MET A 1 20.75 -6.77 9.45
C MET A 1 20.69 -5.41 8.78
N ASN A 2 21.85 -4.72 8.63
CA ASN A 2 21.91 -3.47 7.88
C ASN A 2 21.69 -3.84 6.41
N ILE A 3 20.54 -3.42 5.88
CA ILE A 3 20.24 -3.53 4.45
C ILE A 3 20.97 -2.36 3.79
N ASP A 4 22.28 -2.51 3.59
CA ASP A 4 23.06 -1.74 2.60
C ASP A 4 22.80 -2.35 1.21
N ILE A 5 21.52 -2.52 0.85
CA ILE A 5 21.16 -2.80 -0.55
C ILE A 5 21.34 -1.47 -1.26
N LEU A 6 22.17 -1.46 -2.30
CA LEU A 6 22.39 -0.30 -3.15
C LEU A 6 21.09 0.00 -3.92
N VAL A 7 20.11 0.64 -3.25
CA VAL A 7 18.82 0.98 -3.85
C VAL A 7 19.08 2.06 -4.89
N THR A 8 19.05 1.66 -6.16
CA THR A 8 19.39 2.55 -7.28
C THR A 8 18.19 3.37 -7.74
N ILE A 9 16.96 2.87 -7.52
CA ILE A 9 15.71 3.53 -7.92
C ILE A 9 14.67 3.35 -6.81
N ILE A 10 14.09 4.45 -6.36
CA ILE A 10 12.97 4.45 -5.40
C ILE A 10 11.71 4.92 -6.12
N ILE A 11 10.63 4.15 -6.00
CA ILE A 11 9.30 4.51 -6.50
C ILE A 11 8.31 4.42 -5.35
N ILE A 12 7.65 5.52 -5.05
CA ILE A 12 6.59 5.59 -4.05
C ILE A 12 5.25 5.59 -4.77
N VAL A 13 4.32 4.75 -4.32
CA VAL A 13 2.96 4.68 -4.84
C VAL A 13 1.99 5.12 -3.75
N PHE A 14 1.19 6.15 -4.01
CA PHE A 14 0.15 6.61 -3.11
C PHE A 14 -1.23 6.08 -3.49
N ASP A 15 -2.09 5.94 -2.49
CA ASP A 15 -3.53 5.79 -2.70
C ASP A 15 -4.13 7.00 -3.42
N GLY A 16 -5.21 6.72 -4.15
CA GLY A 16 -6.07 7.69 -4.76
C GLY A 16 -7.33 7.99 -3.97
N TYR A 17 -7.84 9.19 -4.18
CA TYR A 17 -9.09 9.68 -3.58
C TYR A 17 -9.96 10.39 -4.62
N SER A 18 -9.72 10.15 -5.92
CA SER A 18 -10.33 10.91 -7.02
C SER A 18 -11.67 10.37 -7.51
N ASP A 19 -11.95 9.06 -7.35
CA ASP A 19 -13.20 8.45 -7.82
C ASP A 19 -14.04 7.89 -6.67
N TYR A 20 -14.95 8.73 -6.15
CA TYR A 20 -15.89 8.37 -5.10
C TYR A 20 -17.02 7.46 -5.57
N THR A 21 -17.24 7.34 -6.88
CA THR A 21 -18.40 6.62 -7.44
C THR A 21 -18.13 5.13 -7.63
N LYS A 22 -16.86 4.73 -7.80
CA LYS A 22 -16.45 3.34 -8.07
C LYS A 22 -15.65 2.68 -6.94
N ASN A 23 -15.51 3.35 -5.80
CA ASN A 23 -14.68 2.85 -4.72
C ASN A 23 -15.42 1.78 -3.88
N ILE A 24 -15.07 0.51 -4.10
CA ILE A 24 -15.61 -0.66 -3.38
C ILE A 24 -15.32 -0.58 -1.87
N LYS A 25 -14.26 0.14 -1.46
CA LYS A 25 -13.90 0.37 -0.05
C LYS A 25 -14.67 1.55 0.59
N VAL A 26 -15.63 2.20 -0.10
CA VAL A 26 -16.41 3.33 0.46
C VAL A 26 -17.17 2.95 1.73
N ALA A 27 -17.72 1.74 1.81
CA ALA A 27 -18.44 1.30 3.00
C ALA A 27 -17.52 1.20 4.22
N GLU A 28 -16.34 0.58 4.07
CA GLU A 28 -15.36 0.47 5.16
C GLU A 28 -14.74 1.84 5.49
N GLN A 29 -14.47 2.67 4.48
CA GLN A 29 -13.99 4.04 4.69
C GLN A 29 -15.01 4.88 5.47
N ARG A 30 -16.30 4.80 5.11
CA ARG A 30 -17.39 5.44 5.86
C ARG A 30 -17.46 4.91 7.28
N ARG A 31 -17.36 3.59 7.51
CA ARG A 31 -17.36 3.00 8.86
C ARG A 31 -16.23 3.56 9.73
N ARG A 32 -15.03 3.71 9.17
CA ARG A 32 -13.87 4.29 9.86
C ARG A 32 -14.08 5.78 10.16
N ILE A 33 -14.66 6.53 9.22
CA ILE A 33 -14.93 7.97 9.39
C ILE A 33 -16.04 8.19 10.42
N THR A 34 -17.13 7.43 10.42
CA THR A 34 -18.25 7.60 11.38
C THR A 34 -17.81 7.39 12.83
N LYS A 35 -16.74 6.62 13.07
CA LYS A 35 -16.14 6.46 14.41
C LYS A 35 -15.32 7.67 14.87
N ILE A 36 -14.90 8.54 13.96
CA ILE A 36 -14.07 9.71 14.24
C ILE A 36 -14.99 10.94 14.15
N SER A 37 -15.33 11.52 15.31
CA SER A 37 -16.11 12.76 15.39
C SER A 37 -15.52 13.86 14.49
N SER A 38 -16.43 14.57 13.79
CA SER A 38 -16.23 15.74 12.91
C SER A 38 -14.78 16.10 12.56
N SER A 39 -14.27 15.57 11.45
CA SER A 39 -12.97 16.01 10.91
C SER A 39 -13.13 17.30 10.09
N SER A 40 -12.43 18.36 10.48
CA SER A 40 -12.43 19.64 9.76
C SER A 40 -11.60 19.56 8.46
N ASP A 41 -12.07 20.24 7.41
CA ASP A 41 -11.20 20.56 6.27
C ASP A 41 -10.18 21.61 6.74
N ILE A 42 -8.90 21.26 6.65
CA ILE A 42 -7.78 22.08 7.11
C ILE A 42 -7.00 22.51 5.88
N LEU A 43 -6.87 23.82 5.70
CA LEU A 43 -5.90 24.38 4.78
C LEU A 43 -4.56 24.49 5.51
N PHE A 44 -3.53 23.84 4.99
CA PHE A 44 -2.21 23.79 5.60
C PHE A 44 -1.13 23.90 4.52
N ASP A 45 0.06 24.32 4.95
CA ASP A 45 1.27 24.29 4.15
C ASP A 45 2.35 23.45 4.84
N ARG A 46 3.56 23.46 4.26
CA ARG A 46 4.70 22.69 4.75
C ARG A 46 5.31 23.20 6.07
N PHE A 47 4.94 24.38 6.54
CA PHE A 47 5.46 25.03 7.74
C PHE A 47 4.45 25.05 8.90
N MET A 48 3.18 24.77 8.61
CA MET A 48 2.12 24.72 9.60
C MET A 48 2.21 23.48 10.49
N THR A 49 2.11 23.69 11.80
CA THR A 49 1.77 22.63 12.75
C THR A 49 0.26 22.45 12.76
N VAL A 50 -0.22 21.28 12.31
CA VAL A 50 -1.64 20.98 12.26
C VAL A 50 -2.19 20.85 13.70
N PRO A 51 -3.26 21.58 14.08
CA PRO A 51 -3.78 21.62 15.45
C PRO A 51 -4.64 20.39 15.83
N THR A 52 -4.71 19.38 14.95
CA THR A 52 -5.50 18.16 15.15
C THR A 52 -4.60 16.94 15.18
N ASN A 53 -5.10 15.84 15.76
CA ASN A 53 -4.33 14.61 15.77
C ASN A 53 -4.30 13.95 14.38
N LYS A 54 -3.30 13.08 14.15
CA LYS A 54 -3.10 12.38 12.87
C LYS A 54 -4.36 11.64 12.39
N GLN A 55 -5.08 10.98 13.29
CA GLN A 55 -6.26 10.19 12.92
C GLN A 55 -7.40 11.08 12.43
N GLN A 56 -7.67 12.19 13.13
CA GLN A 56 -8.68 13.18 12.73
C GLN A 56 -8.30 13.85 11.42
N PHE A 57 -7.05 14.30 11.28
CA PHE A 57 -6.56 14.93 10.06
C PHE A 57 -6.72 14.00 8.84
N LEU A 58 -6.28 12.74 8.95
CA LEU A 58 -6.35 11.75 7.88
C LEU A 58 -7.75 11.14 7.71
N ALA A 59 -8.74 11.44 8.57
CA ALA A 59 -10.11 11.00 8.34
C ALA A 59 -10.78 11.77 7.19
N ASN A 60 -10.39 13.03 6.97
CA ASN A 60 -10.94 13.87 5.90
C ASN A 60 -10.21 13.62 4.57
N THR A 61 -10.99 13.38 3.52
CA THR A 61 -10.49 13.07 2.17
C THR A 61 -9.81 14.26 1.50
N HIS A 62 -10.28 15.49 1.74
CA HIS A 62 -9.65 16.71 1.24
C HIS A 62 -8.26 16.90 1.87
N ASN A 63 -8.16 16.72 3.19
CA ASN A 63 -6.88 16.80 3.91
C ASN A 63 -5.89 15.74 3.38
N LYS A 64 -6.33 14.49 3.22
CA LYS A 64 -5.54 13.40 2.62
C LYS A 64 -5.04 13.75 1.22
N SER A 65 -5.94 14.22 0.36
CA SER A 65 -5.62 14.57 -1.03
C SER A 65 -4.58 15.70 -1.10
N ARG A 66 -4.78 16.79 -0.32
CA ARG A 66 -3.81 17.89 -0.22
C ARG A 66 -2.46 17.41 0.33
N PHE A 67 -2.48 16.55 1.35
CA PHE A 67 -1.27 16.03 1.98
C PHE A 67 -0.46 15.17 1.01
N ILE A 68 -1.13 14.27 0.27
CA ILE A 68 -0.48 13.44 -0.75
C ILE A 68 0.07 14.31 -1.88
N SER A 69 -0.67 15.32 -2.33
CA SER A 69 -0.19 16.24 -3.37
C SER A 69 1.10 16.97 -2.93
N MET A 70 1.09 17.55 -1.74
CA MET A 70 2.26 18.24 -1.17
C MET A 70 3.45 17.29 -0.97
N LEU A 71 3.20 16.10 -0.41
CA LEU A 71 4.26 15.11 -0.19
C LEU A 71 4.82 14.59 -1.52
N SER A 72 3.97 14.37 -2.53
CA SER A 72 4.38 13.96 -3.88
C SER A 72 5.27 15.00 -4.53
N GLN A 73 4.93 16.29 -4.43
CA GLN A 73 5.77 17.37 -4.95
C GLN A 73 7.13 17.39 -4.26
N LYS A 74 7.17 17.21 -2.93
CA LYS A 74 8.42 17.20 -2.16
C LYS A 74 9.31 16.00 -2.53
N LEU A 75 8.72 14.82 -2.70
CA LEU A 75 9.44 13.61 -3.12
C LEU A 75 10.00 13.74 -4.53
N LYS A 76 9.20 14.24 -5.47
CA LYS A 76 9.65 14.51 -6.85
C LYS A 76 10.78 15.54 -6.89
N GLY A 77 10.72 16.57 -6.04
CA GLY A 77 11.80 17.55 -5.90
C GLY A 77 13.09 17.01 -5.27
N ALA A 78 13.05 15.79 -4.71
CA ALA A 78 14.21 15.04 -4.22
C ALA A 78 14.58 13.88 -5.17
N ASP A 79 14.17 13.97 -6.45
CA ASP A 79 14.41 12.97 -7.50
C ASP A 79 13.86 11.56 -7.21
N ILE A 80 12.82 11.47 -6.37
CA ILE A 80 12.10 10.23 -6.11
C ILE A 80 10.89 10.12 -7.05
N PHE A 81 10.75 8.98 -7.70
CA PHE A 81 9.60 8.72 -8.57
C PHE A 81 8.34 8.50 -7.73
N VAL A 82 7.25 9.15 -8.12
CA VAL A 82 5.95 9.02 -7.44
C VAL A 82 4.88 8.64 -8.45
N LYS A 83 4.16 7.56 -8.17
CA LYS A 83 2.90 7.18 -8.82
C LYS A 83 1.74 7.35 -7.83
N GLN A 84 0.52 7.49 -8.34
CA GLN A 84 -0.68 7.56 -7.51
C GLN A 84 -1.77 6.72 -8.17
N ALA A 85 -2.42 5.86 -7.39
CA ALA A 85 -3.57 5.09 -7.84
C ALA A 85 -4.82 5.97 -7.93
N ASN A 86 -5.88 5.48 -8.58
CA ASN A 86 -7.18 6.16 -8.57
C ASN A 86 -7.91 5.95 -7.23
N ASN A 87 -7.70 4.78 -6.62
CA ASN A 87 -8.37 4.33 -5.41
C ASN A 87 -7.35 3.66 -4.50
N ASP A 88 -7.32 2.34 -4.49
CA ASP A 88 -6.40 1.57 -3.68
C ASP A 88 -5.08 1.32 -4.42
N ALA A 89 -3.94 1.52 -3.74
CA ALA A 89 -2.63 1.40 -4.34
C ALA A 89 -2.13 -0.04 -4.51
N ASP A 90 -2.76 -1.05 -3.90
CA ASP A 90 -2.20 -2.41 -3.82
C ASP A 90 -1.85 -2.96 -5.20
N VAL A 91 -2.81 -2.89 -6.13
CA VAL A 91 -2.63 -3.38 -7.51
C VAL A 91 -1.55 -2.59 -8.23
N LEU A 92 -1.55 -1.26 -8.12
CA LEU A 92 -0.57 -0.40 -8.79
C LEU A 92 0.86 -0.62 -8.26
N ILE A 93 0.99 -0.92 -6.97
CA ILE A 93 2.27 -1.31 -6.37
C ILE A 93 2.78 -2.61 -7.03
N ILE A 94 1.93 -3.64 -7.13
CA ILE A 94 2.31 -4.93 -7.74
C ILE A 94 2.67 -4.74 -9.22
N GLU A 95 1.85 -4.04 -10.00
CA GLU A 95 2.12 -3.76 -11.41
C GLU A 95 3.45 -3.02 -11.60
N THR A 96 3.69 -1.98 -10.79
CA THR A 96 4.96 -1.23 -10.83
C THR A 96 6.16 -2.11 -10.50
N SER A 97 6.02 -3.03 -9.55
CA SER A 97 7.10 -3.97 -9.21
C SER A 97 7.41 -4.94 -10.36
N LEU A 98 6.38 -5.44 -11.06
CA LEU A 98 6.50 -6.34 -12.20
C LEU A 98 7.12 -5.62 -13.41
N GLU A 99 6.76 -4.36 -13.64
CA GLU A 99 7.37 -3.51 -14.67
C GLU A 99 8.88 -3.35 -14.44
N LYS A 100 9.29 -3.08 -13.19
CA LYS A 100 10.69 -2.79 -12.85
C LYS A 100 11.57 -4.03 -12.74
N PHE A 101 10.98 -5.17 -12.39
CA PHE A 101 11.69 -6.44 -12.28
C PHE A 101 12.47 -6.81 -13.55
N ASN A 102 11.97 -6.47 -14.75
CA ASN A 102 12.63 -6.81 -16.01
C ASN A 102 14.05 -6.22 -16.15
N THR A 103 14.40 -5.24 -15.31
CA THR A 103 15.65 -4.48 -15.39
C THR A 103 16.48 -4.51 -14.11
N ASN A 104 15.86 -4.82 -12.97
CA ASN A 104 16.47 -4.67 -11.65
C ASN A 104 15.96 -5.74 -10.68
N THR A 105 16.77 -6.04 -9.66
CA THR A 105 16.25 -6.71 -8.46
C THR A 105 15.23 -5.79 -7.79
N THR A 106 13.97 -6.22 -7.74
CA THR A 106 12.87 -5.43 -7.18
C THR A 106 12.52 -5.89 -5.77
N ILE A 107 12.43 -4.94 -4.84
CA ILE A 107 11.96 -5.15 -3.47
C ILE A 107 10.70 -4.31 -3.28
N LEU A 108 9.59 -4.97 -2.96
CA LEU A 108 8.35 -4.35 -2.57
C LEU A 108 8.37 -4.13 -1.06
N VAL A 109 8.17 -2.89 -0.61
CA VAL A 109 8.08 -2.55 0.81
C VAL A 109 6.62 -2.24 1.15
N GLY A 110 6.09 -2.92 2.16
CA GLY A 110 4.72 -2.69 2.61
C GLY A 110 4.44 -3.30 3.98
N GLU A 111 3.31 -2.92 4.57
CA GLU A 111 2.84 -3.51 5.82
C GLU A 111 1.78 -4.58 5.59
N ASP A 112 0.92 -4.41 4.59
CA ASP A 112 -0.24 -5.29 4.40
C ASP A 112 0.15 -6.69 3.92
N VAL A 113 -0.52 -7.71 4.45
CA VAL A 113 -0.40 -9.09 3.97
C VAL A 113 -1.08 -9.24 2.61
N ASP A 114 -2.09 -8.43 2.32
CA ASP A 114 -2.79 -8.41 1.02
C ASP A 114 -1.79 -8.18 -0.12
N LEU A 115 -0.78 -7.33 0.08
CA LEU A 115 0.31 -7.11 -0.88
C LEU A 115 1.11 -8.40 -1.15
N LEU A 116 1.44 -9.18 -0.11
CA LEU A 116 2.17 -10.45 -0.28
C LEU A 116 1.32 -11.49 -1.03
N ILE A 117 0.01 -11.53 -0.73
CA ILE A 117 -0.93 -12.44 -1.38
C ILE A 117 -1.05 -12.10 -2.88
N ILE A 118 -1.29 -10.82 -3.20
CA ILE A 118 -1.41 -10.35 -4.59
C ILE A 118 -0.07 -10.55 -5.31
N LEU A 119 1.06 -10.25 -4.68
CA LEU A 119 2.38 -10.46 -5.26
C LEU A 119 2.62 -11.93 -5.61
N THR A 120 2.30 -12.84 -4.70
CA THR A 120 2.46 -14.30 -4.91
C THR A 120 1.55 -14.82 -6.03
N ALA A 121 0.32 -14.27 -6.15
CA ALA A 121 -0.62 -14.64 -7.20
C ALA A 121 -0.26 -14.09 -8.58
N ARG A 122 0.34 -12.89 -8.62
CA ARG A 122 0.59 -12.14 -9.85
C ARG A 122 1.96 -12.37 -10.46
N THR A 123 2.96 -12.76 -9.66
CA THR A 123 4.33 -12.93 -10.14
C THR A 123 4.47 -14.25 -10.90
N PRO A 124 4.96 -14.21 -12.16
CA PRO A 124 5.31 -15.42 -12.92
C PRO A 124 6.29 -16.33 -12.18
N THR A 125 6.21 -17.64 -12.39
CA THR A 125 7.01 -18.64 -11.67
C THR A 125 8.49 -18.60 -12.00
N ASP A 126 8.87 -18.05 -13.16
CA ASP A 126 10.25 -17.81 -13.59
C ASP A 126 10.86 -16.55 -12.95
N ARG A 127 10.13 -15.86 -12.06
CA ARG A 127 10.53 -14.57 -11.49
C ARG A 127 10.45 -14.57 -9.97
N ILE A 128 11.32 -13.77 -9.35
CA ILE A 128 11.38 -13.57 -7.90
C ILE A 128 11.35 -12.08 -7.62
N ILE A 129 10.29 -11.64 -6.94
CA ILE A 129 10.20 -10.33 -6.33
C ILE A 129 10.20 -10.53 -4.82
N TYR A 130 10.99 -9.73 -4.12
CA TYR A 130 11.05 -9.79 -2.67
C TYR A 130 10.03 -8.84 -2.05
N PHE A 131 9.37 -9.30 -1.00
CA PHE A 131 8.48 -8.49 -0.18
C PHE A 131 9.15 -8.25 1.17
N PHE A 132 9.50 -7.00 1.44
CA PHE A 132 9.97 -6.55 2.73
C PHE A 132 8.79 -6.03 3.54
N LYS A 133 8.36 -6.85 4.51
CA LYS A 133 7.31 -6.47 5.45
C LYS A 133 7.90 -5.54 6.50
N SER A 134 7.62 -4.25 6.36
CA SER A 134 7.98 -3.26 7.36
C SER A 134 7.11 -3.51 8.61
N GLY A 135 7.75 -3.83 9.74
CA GLY A 135 7.05 -3.99 11.01
C GLY A 135 6.50 -2.66 11.55
N LYS A 136 5.48 -2.74 12.40
CA LYS A 136 5.18 -1.70 13.40
C LYS A 136 5.73 -2.18 14.75
N ASP A 137 6.35 -1.28 15.51
CA ASP A 137 6.89 -1.54 16.86
C ASP A 137 7.99 -2.62 16.92
N GLN A 138 8.10 -3.36 18.04
CA GLN A 138 9.09 -4.42 18.29
C GLN A 138 8.91 -5.68 17.41
N ILE A 139 8.07 -5.62 16.37
CA ILE A 139 7.87 -6.75 15.45
C ILE A 139 9.04 -6.81 14.48
N GLU A 140 9.74 -7.94 14.50
CA GLU A 140 10.85 -8.22 13.59
C GLU A 140 10.44 -8.01 12.13
N THR A 141 11.22 -7.22 11.41
CA THR A 141 11.09 -7.04 9.96
C THR A 141 11.30 -8.39 9.28
N LYS A 142 10.37 -8.80 8.41
CA LYS A 142 10.43 -10.09 7.70
C LYS A 142 10.52 -9.88 6.20
N MET A 143 11.35 -10.70 5.56
CA MET A 143 11.49 -10.74 4.11
C MET A 143 10.85 -12.01 3.58
N TYR A 144 9.97 -11.84 2.59
CA TYR A 144 9.29 -12.90 1.88
C TYR A 144 9.64 -12.83 0.40
N SER A 145 9.30 -13.87 -0.35
CA SER A 145 9.45 -13.86 -1.81
C SER A 145 8.11 -14.16 -2.46
N SER A 146 7.93 -13.71 -3.70
CA SER A 146 6.80 -14.11 -4.54
C SER A 146 6.69 -15.62 -4.74
N GLN A 147 7.74 -16.38 -4.44
CA GLN A 147 7.81 -17.84 -4.54
C GLN A 147 7.59 -18.57 -3.21
N SER A 148 7.18 -17.86 -2.14
CA SER A 148 7.02 -18.44 -0.81
C SER A 148 6.01 -19.61 -0.71
N LEU A 149 5.17 -19.82 -1.72
CA LEU A 149 4.22 -20.94 -1.79
C LEU A 149 4.51 -21.97 -2.89
N THR A 150 5.69 -21.95 -3.51
CA THR A 150 6.03 -22.90 -4.59
C THR A 150 5.96 -24.37 -4.18
N SER A 151 6.22 -24.68 -2.90
CA SER A 151 6.02 -26.02 -2.33
C SER A 151 4.55 -26.46 -2.21
N TYR A 152 3.60 -25.54 -2.39
CA TYR A 152 2.16 -25.77 -2.29
C TYR A 152 1.44 -25.27 -3.56
N PRO A 153 1.66 -25.89 -4.73
CA PRO A 153 1.20 -25.37 -6.02
C PRO A 153 -0.33 -25.23 -6.11
N LYS A 154 -1.08 -26.12 -5.47
CA LYS A 154 -2.54 -26.01 -5.38
C LYS A 154 -2.98 -24.79 -4.57
N CYS A 155 -2.31 -24.50 -3.46
CA CYS A 155 -2.60 -23.32 -2.65
C CYS A 155 -2.23 -22.04 -3.40
N GLN A 156 -1.07 -22.02 -4.05
CA GLN A 156 -0.62 -20.87 -4.84
C GLN A 156 -1.59 -20.55 -5.99
N ALA A 157 -2.04 -21.57 -6.73
CA ALA A 157 -2.99 -21.40 -7.84
C ALA A 157 -4.34 -20.82 -7.38
N HIS A 158 -4.74 -21.06 -6.13
CA HIS A 158 -6.02 -20.60 -5.57
C HIS A 158 -5.86 -19.58 -4.44
N ILE A 159 -4.69 -18.94 -4.32
CA ILE A 159 -4.36 -18.11 -3.15
C ILE A 159 -5.31 -16.91 -3.00
N LEU A 160 -5.71 -16.28 -4.11
CA LEU A 160 -6.68 -15.18 -4.10
C LEU A 160 -8.05 -15.64 -3.62
N PHE A 161 -8.48 -16.84 -4.04
CA PHE A 161 -9.74 -17.42 -3.60
C PHE A 161 -9.69 -17.77 -2.11
N LEU A 162 -8.62 -18.42 -1.66
CA LEU A 162 -8.41 -18.77 -0.25
C LEU A 162 -8.36 -17.52 0.64
N HIS A 163 -7.66 -16.48 0.21
CA HIS A 163 -7.59 -15.21 0.94
C HIS A 163 -8.96 -14.52 0.99
N ALA A 164 -9.69 -14.49 -0.14
CA ALA A 164 -11.03 -13.93 -0.19
C ALA A 164 -11.96 -14.57 0.84
N ILE A 165 -11.91 -15.89 1.06
CA ILE A 165 -12.78 -16.60 2.01
C ILE A 165 -12.29 -16.57 3.46
N THR A 166 -10.99 -16.42 3.70
CA THR A 166 -10.41 -16.58 5.05
C THR A 166 -10.12 -15.27 5.78
N GLY A 167 -9.93 -14.16 5.07
CA GLY A 167 -9.49 -12.94 5.76
C GLY A 167 -9.18 -11.74 4.91
N CYS A 168 -9.75 -11.62 3.70
CA CYS A 168 -9.64 -10.38 2.94
C CYS A 168 -10.45 -9.28 3.62
N ASP A 169 -9.81 -8.14 3.85
CA ASP A 169 -10.36 -6.96 4.55
C ASP A 169 -11.68 -6.46 3.91
N THR A 170 -11.92 -6.77 2.63
CA THR A 170 -13.10 -6.36 1.89
C THR A 170 -14.29 -7.31 1.92
N THR A 171 -14.14 -8.60 2.26
CA THR A 171 -15.20 -9.61 2.01
C THR A 171 -15.90 -10.14 3.24
N PHE A 172 -15.21 -10.36 4.36
CA PHE A 172 -15.83 -10.95 5.55
C PHE A 172 -15.81 -9.99 6.74
N GLN A 173 -16.97 -9.40 7.01
CA GLN A 173 -17.26 -8.82 8.33
C GLN A 173 -17.04 -9.92 9.37
N LYS A 174 -16.07 -9.75 10.27
CA LYS A 174 -16.13 -10.41 11.58
C LYS A 174 -17.47 -9.98 12.21
N ARG A 175 -18.46 -10.87 12.17
CA ARG A 175 -19.63 -10.82 13.05
C ARG A 175 -19.18 -11.13 14.47
#